data_AF-A0A7Y4XVY9-F1
#
_entry.id   AF-A0A7Y4XVY9-F1
#
_cell.length_a   1.000
_cell.length_b   1.000
_cell.length_c   1.000
_cell.angle_alpha   90.00
_cell.angle_beta   90.00
_cell.angle_gamma   90.00
#
_symmetry.space_group_name_H-M   'P 1'
#
loop_
_entity.id
_entity.type
_entity.pdbx_description
1 polymer ?
#
loop_
_entity_poly.entity_id
_entity_poly.type
_entity_poly.pdbx_seq_one_letter_code
_entity_poly.pdbx_strand_id
1 'polypeptide(L)'
;MIDVGGSKGSKALSMLKAYPELKAIVFDRPQIIEAAKSYWNDKITADILTRIDFQAGDMFESLPAASNNDLFVFSAIFHCLSDEACTSVLNNLKTAIGTHQSYVLFADAVAEETHIDPTIAAFDMQMLIGTMGRERTPSEWKRLLNNAGFEIVAIMNVRTFAKFIIAKLY
;
A
#
# COMPACT_ATOMS: atom_id res chain seq x y z
N MET A 1 4.34 -5.25 -9.71
CA MET A 1 4.12 -4.67 -8.36
C MET A 1 3.98 -3.16 -8.49
N ILE A 2 3.01 -2.58 -7.79
CA ILE A 2 2.78 -1.13 -7.76
C ILE A 2 2.81 -0.71 -6.28
N ASP A 3 3.89 -0.06 -5.86
CA ASP A 3 4.15 0.41 -4.50
C ASP A 3 3.57 1.83 -4.34
N VAL A 4 2.35 1.93 -3.81
CA VAL A 4 1.58 3.17 -3.69
C VAL A 4 1.88 3.86 -2.37
N GLY A 5 2.26 5.13 -2.43
CA GLY A 5 2.89 5.82 -1.29
C GLY A 5 4.26 5.23 -0.98
N GLY A 6 4.95 4.72 -2.02
CA GLY A 6 6.20 3.97 -1.88
C GLY A 6 7.38 4.82 -1.38
N SER A 7 7.23 6.14 -1.26
CA SER A 7 8.28 7.08 -0.85
C SER A 7 9.52 6.94 -1.75
N LYS A 8 10.69 6.75 -1.16
CA LYS A 8 11.92 6.42 -1.89
C LYS A 8 11.97 4.96 -2.39
N GLY A 9 10.88 4.21 -2.45
CA GLY A 9 10.82 2.88 -3.08
C GLY A 9 11.66 1.77 -2.44
N SER A 10 12.18 1.93 -1.21
CA SER A 10 13.11 0.96 -0.62
C SER A 10 12.54 -0.46 -0.50
N LYS A 11 11.21 -0.58 -0.36
CA LYS A 11 10.50 -1.87 -0.33
C LYS A 11 10.48 -2.51 -1.72
N ALA A 12 10.04 -1.78 -2.74
CA ALA A 12 10.12 -2.21 -4.13
C ALA A 12 11.54 -2.64 -4.52
N LEU A 13 12.57 -1.86 -4.18
CA LEU A 13 13.97 -2.21 -4.43
C LEU A 13 14.39 -3.51 -3.76
N SER A 14 13.94 -3.77 -2.53
CA SER A 14 14.24 -5.03 -1.83
C SER A 14 13.57 -6.23 -2.53
N MET A 15 12.34 -6.05 -3.00
CA MET A 15 11.61 -7.07 -3.76
C MET A 15 12.26 -7.35 -5.12
N LEU A 16 12.69 -6.32 -5.85
CA LEU A 16 13.35 -6.47 -7.15
C LEU A 16 14.68 -7.26 -7.06
N LYS A 17 15.36 -7.21 -5.90
CA LYS A 17 16.56 -8.02 -5.64
C LYS A 17 16.23 -9.48 -5.34
N ALA A 18 15.11 -9.74 -4.66
CA ALA A 18 14.67 -11.09 -4.31
C ALA A 18 14.00 -11.82 -5.48
N TYR A 19 13.37 -11.08 -6.39
CA TYR A 19 12.58 -11.62 -7.51
C TYR A 19 13.07 -11.02 -8.84
N PRO A 20 13.93 -11.74 -9.60
CA PRO A 20 14.55 -11.22 -10.82
C PRO A 20 13.56 -10.84 -11.93
N GLU A 21 12.43 -11.55 -12.02
CA GLU A 21 11.40 -11.30 -13.04
C GLU A 21 10.42 -10.18 -12.65
N LEU A 22 10.46 -9.73 -11.39
CA LEU A 22 9.56 -8.69 -10.90
C LEU A 22 9.92 -7.34 -11.55
N LYS A 23 8.87 -6.61 -11.95
CA LYS A 23 8.91 -5.18 -12.24
C LYS A 23 8.12 -4.41 -11.18
N ALA A 24 8.56 -3.20 -10.88
CA ALA A 24 7.95 -2.35 -9.87
C ALA A 24 7.68 -0.94 -10.39
N ILE A 25 6.50 -0.42 -10.08
CA ILE A 25 6.21 1.01 -10.14
C ILE A 25 6.23 1.52 -8.70
N VAL A 26 7.01 2.55 -8.41
CA VAL A 26 6.94 3.33 -7.17
C VAL A 26 6.12 4.57 -7.47
N PHE A 27 4.97 4.67 -6.83
CA PHE A 27 4.01 5.77 -7.04
C PHE A 27 3.87 6.60 -5.77
N ASP A 28 4.09 7.90 -5.88
CA ASP A 28 3.96 8.85 -4.79
C ASP A 28 3.74 10.27 -5.35
N ARG A 29 3.58 11.25 -4.46
CA ARG A 29 3.41 12.66 -4.82
C ARG A 29 4.63 13.18 -5.60
N PRO A 30 4.45 14.15 -6.51
CA PRO A 30 5.51 14.64 -7.39
C PRO A 30 6.83 14.98 -6.69
N GLN A 31 6.77 15.75 -5.60
CA GLN A 31 7.95 16.15 -4.82
C GLN A 31 8.67 14.97 -4.16
N ILE A 32 7.94 13.90 -3.81
CA ILE A 32 8.51 12.70 -3.20
C ILE A 32 9.21 11.86 -4.26
N ILE A 33 8.61 11.73 -5.43
CA ILE A 33 9.20 11.01 -6.56
C ILE A 33 10.45 11.71 -7.09
N GLU A 34 10.46 13.04 -7.16
CA GLU A 34 11.65 13.81 -7.49
C GLU A 34 12.79 13.54 -6.49
N ALA A 35 12.48 13.62 -5.19
CA ALA A 35 13.45 13.31 -4.14
C ALA A 35 13.93 11.84 -4.19
N ALA A 36 13.05 10.89 -4.53
CA ALA A 36 13.39 9.49 -4.68
C ALA A 36 14.37 9.27 -5.85
N LYS A 37 14.09 9.85 -7.03
CA LYS A 37 14.97 9.77 -8.20
C LYS A 37 16.34 10.36 -7.88
N SER A 38 16.38 11.54 -7.26
CA SER A 38 17.63 12.18 -6.81
C SER A 38 18.40 11.32 -5.80
N TYR A 39 17.71 10.76 -4.79
CA TYR A 39 18.32 9.90 -3.78
C TYR A 39 19.00 8.67 -4.38
N TRP A 40 18.40 8.08 -5.41
CA TRP A 40 18.86 6.85 -6.05
C TRP A 40 19.84 7.04 -7.19
N ASN A 41 20.09 8.29 -7.61
CA ASN A 41 21.11 8.58 -8.59
C ASN A 41 22.43 7.93 -8.18
N ASP A 42 23.03 7.17 -9.10
CA ASP A 42 24.28 6.41 -8.92
C ASP A 42 24.26 5.30 -7.83
N LYS A 43 23.11 4.97 -7.24
CA LYS A 43 22.97 3.93 -6.19
C LYS A 43 22.23 2.67 -6.63
N ILE A 44 21.54 2.71 -7.77
CA ILE A 44 20.81 1.57 -8.34
C ILE A 44 21.64 0.95 -9.46
N THR A 45 21.67 -0.39 -9.53
CA THR A 45 22.35 -1.11 -10.61
C THR A 45 21.60 -0.96 -11.93
N ALA A 46 22.31 -1.06 -13.06
CA ALA A 46 21.70 -0.99 -14.39
C ALA A 46 20.56 -2.01 -14.56
N ASP A 47 20.71 -3.23 -14.03
CA ASP A 47 19.65 -4.26 -14.05
C ASP A 47 18.36 -3.78 -13.38
N ILE A 48 18.45 -3.26 -12.15
CA ILE A 48 17.27 -2.79 -11.42
C ILE A 48 16.64 -1.58 -12.10
N LEU A 49 17.45 -0.67 -12.67
CA LEU A 49 16.94 0.50 -13.42
C LEU A 49 16.05 0.10 -14.60
N THR A 50 16.23 -1.07 -15.20
CA THR A 50 15.35 -1.56 -16.28
C THR A 50 14.01 -2.12 -15.78
N ARG A 51 13.88 -2.36 -14.47
CA ARG A 51 12.72 -3.03 -13.85
C ARG A 51 11.96 -2.16 -12.85
N ILE A 52 12.47 -0.97 -12.54
CA ILE A 52 11.81 0.00 -11.66
C ILE A 52 11.40 1.25 -12.44
N ASP A 53 10.18 1.69 -12.21
CA ASP A 53 9.69 2.98 -12.68
C ASP A 53 9.22 3.82 -11.49
N PHE A 54 9.46 5.13 -11.55
CA PHE A 54 9.09 6.09 -10.52
C PHE A 54 8.09 7.08 -11.11
N GLN A 55 6.82 6.91 -10.74
CA GLN A 55 5.69 7.64 -11.30
C GLN A 55 5.11 8.61 -10.27
N ALA A 56 4.99 9.87 -10.66
CA ALA A 56 4.40 10.92 -9.84
C ALA A 56 2.88 10.97 -10.04
N GLY A 57 2.12 11.15 -8.96
CA GLY A 57 0.69 11.42 -9.03
C GLY A 57 0.05 11.54 -7.66
N ASP A 58 -1.28 11.66 -7.66
CA ASP A 58 -2.10 11.70 -6.45
C ASP A 58 -3.07 10.50 -6.44
N MET A 59 -2.96 9.65 -5.41
CA MET A 59 -3.83 8.48 -5.23
C MET A 59 -5.31 8.84 -5.03
N PHE A 60 -5.61 10.07 -4.61
CA PHE A 60 -6.98 10.58 -4.51
C PHE A 60 -7.56 10.99 -5.86
N GLU A 61 -6.74 11.13 -6.90
CA GLU A 61 -7.18 11.41 -8.27
C GLU A 61 -7.14 10.15 -9.14
N SER A 62 -6.01 9.45 -9.17
CA SER A 62 -5.84 8.23 -9.96
C SER A 62 -4.65 7.39 -9.48
N LEU A 63 -4.63 6.11 -9.87
CA LEU A 63 -3.53 5.18 -9.61
C LEU A 63 -3.00 4.63 -10.93
N PRO A 64 -1.73 4.16 -10.98
CA PRO A 64 -1.18 3.49 -12.15
C PRO A 64 -2.06 2.31 -12.57
N ALA A 65 -2.37 2.23 -13.86
CA ALA A 65 -3.19 1.14 -14.40
C ALA A 65 -2.51 -0.21 -14.17
N ALA A 66 -3.31 -1.20 -13.76
CA ALA A 66 -2.86 -2.56 -13.53
C ALA A 66 -2.66 -3.32 -14.83
N SER A 67 -1.86 -4.38 -14.77
CA SER A 67 -1.84 -5.49 -15.71
C SER A 67 -2.25 -6.79 -15.00
N ASN A 68 -2.42 -7.87 -15.77
CA ASN A 68 -2.73 -9.18 -15.18
C ASN A 68 -1.58 -9.64 -14.26
N ASN A 69 -1.96 -10.17 -13.10
CA ASN A 69 -1.08 -10.63 -12.02
C ASN A 69 -0.28 -9.53 -11.33
N ASP A 70 -0.73 -8.28 -11.40
CA ASP A 70 -0.14 -7.21 -10.60
C ASP A 70 -0.55 -7.31 -9.12
N LEU A 71 0.32 -6.73 -8.29
CA LEU A 71 0.13 -6.56 -6.85
C LEU A 71 0.25 -5.07 -6.53
N PHE A 72 -0.83 -4.45 -6.09
CA PHE A 72 -0.80 -3.13 -5.47
C PHE A 72 -0.39 -3.28 -4.00
N VAL A 73 0.55 -2.48 -3.54
CA VAL A 73 1.05 -2.51 -2.17
C VAL A 73 0.82 -1.14 -1.55
N PHE A 74 0.10 -1.12 -0.43
CA PHE A 74 -0.10 0.04 0.42
C PHE A 74 0.52 -0.28 1.78
N SER A 75 1.60 0.39 2.16
CA SER A 75 2.28 0.14 3.43
C SER A 75 2.36 1.39 4.27
N ALA A 76 1.75 1.36 5.46
CA ALA A 76 1.59 2.53 6.32
C ALA A 76 0.86 3.68 5.59
N ILE A 77 -0.25 3.34 4.93
CA ILE A 77 -1.05 4.31 4.15
C ILE A 77 -2.46 4.41 4.72
N PHE A 78 -3.20 3.31 4.73
CA PHE A 78 -4.64 3.34 5.03
C PHE A 78 -4.93 3.70 6.49
N HIS A 79 -4.03 3.38 7.42
CA HIS A 79 -4.11 3.84 8.80
C HIS A 79 -3.97 5.36 8.99
N CYS A 80 -3.43 6.10 8.01
CA CYS A 80 -3.34 7.56 8.04
C CYS A 80 -4.61 8.25 7.48
N LEU A 81 -5.54 7.48 6.92
CA LEU A 81 -6.69 7.98 6.18
C LEU A 81 -8.00 7.82 6.98
N SER A 82 -8.88 8.81 6.87
CA SER A 82 -10.27 8.67 7.33
C SER A 82 -11.00 7.60 6.49
N ASP A 83 -12.14 7.11 6.98
CA ASP A 83 -12.90 6.07 6.27
C ASP A 83 -13.40 6.56 4.88
N GLU A 84 -13.73 7.86 4.76
CA GLU A 84 -14.10 8.50 3.49
C GLU A 84 -12.91 8.56 2.52
N ALA A 85 -11.74 8.95 3.03
CA ALA A 85 -10.51 9.01 2.26
C ALA A 85 -10.08 7.60 1.79
N CYS A 86 -10.16 6.58 2.65
CA CYS A 86 -9.96 5.19 2.26
C CYS A 86 -10.91 4.77 1.14
N THR A 87 -12.20 5.10 1.26
CA THR A 87 -13.22 4.76 0.25
C THR A 87 -12.89 5.41 -1.10
N SER A 88 -12.46 6.68 -1.10
CA SER A 88 -12.02 7.38 -2.31
C SER A 88 -10.85 6.67 -3.00
N VAL A 89 -9.79 6.35 -2.24
CA VAL A 89 -8.61 5.63 -2.78
C VAL A 89 -8.99 4.24 -3.30
N LEU A 90 -9.86 3.51 -2.59
CA LEU A 90 -10.32 2.19 -3.04
C LEU A 90 -11.14 2.26 -4.33
N ASN A 91 -11.90 3.32 -4.56
CA ASN A 91 -12.61 3.53 -5.83
C ASN A 91 -11.65 3.82 -6.99
N ASN A 92 -10.60 4.62 -6.75
CA ASN A 92 -9.55 4.84 -7.74
C ASN A 92 -8.77 3.55 -8.02
N LEU A 93 -8.52 2.74 -6.98
CA LEU A 93 -7.88 1.44 -7.12
C LEU A 93 -8.72 0.47 -7.95
N LYS A 94 -10.03 0.44 -7.75
CA LYS A 94 -10.95 -0.33 -8.59
C LYS A 94 -10.86 0.08 -10.06
N THR A 95 -10.84 1.39 -10.33
CA THR A 95 -10.65 1.93 -11.69
C THR A 95 -9.30 1.51 -12.29
N ALA A 96 -8.22 1.58 -11.50
CA ALA A 96 -6.89 1.19 -11.93
C ALA A 96 -6.74 -0.31 -12.20
N ILE A 97 -7.40 -1.16 -11.40
CA ILE A 97 -7.47 -2.61 -11.63
C ILE A 97 -8.27 -2.92 -12.90
N GLY A 98 -9.40 -2.22 -13.10
CA GLY A 98 -10.25 -2.42 -14.27
C GLY A 98 -10.77 -3.86 -14.37
N THR A 99 -10.45 -4.53 -15.48
CA THR A 99 -10.84 -5.93 -15.73
C THR A 99 -9.71 -6.93 -15.48
N HIS A 100 -8.57 -6.46 -14.96
CA HIS A 100 -7.39 -7.29 -14.75
C HIS A 100 -7.49 -8.07 -13.45
N GLN A 101 -6.93 -9.29 -13.45
CA GLN A 101 -6.76 -10.06 -12.23
C GLN A 101 -5.58 -9.50 -11.46
N SER A 102 -5.83 -8.83 -10.34
CA SER A 102 -4.81 -8.21 -9.48
C SER A 102 -5.10 -8.48 -8.02
N TYR A 103 -4.04 -8.50 -7.21
CA TYR A 103 -4.14 -8.53 -5.75
C TYR A 103 -3.78 -7.18 -5.16
N VAL A 104 -4.27 -6.93 -3.95
CA VAL A 104 -3.95 -5.75 -3.16
C VAL A 104 -3.42 -6.21 -1.82
N LEU A 105 -2.25 -5.70 -1.42
CA LEU A 105 -1.66 -5.91 -0.12
C LEU A 105 -1.73 -4.61 0.67
N PHE A 106 -2.47 -4.63 1.78
CA PHE A 106 -2.41 -3.60 2.80
C PHE A 106 -1.49 -4.09 3.93
N ALA A 107 -0.47 -3.30 4.25
CA ALA A 107 0.52 -3.59 5.27
C ALA A 107 0.50 -2.48 6.32
N ASP A 108 -0.44 -2.60 7.27
CA ASP A 108 -0.68 -1.66 8.37
C ASP A 108 -0.73 -2.42 9.70
N ALA A 109 -0.72 -1.68 10.82
CA ALA A 109 -1.11 -2.27 12.09
C ALA A 109 -2.60 -2.64 12.06
N VAL A 110 -2.95 -3.70 12.78
CA VAL A 110 -4.32 -4.21 12.83
C VAL A 110 -4.66 -4.50 14.27
N ALA A 111 -5.48 -3.63 14.84
CA ALA A 111 -5.95 -3.69 16.21
C ALA A 111 -6.72 -4.98 16.48
N GLU A 112 -6.56 -5.53 17.68
CA GLU A 112 -7.39 -6.64 18.14
C GLU A 112 -8.84 -6.16 18.37
N GLU A 113 -9.83 -7.03 18.15
CA GLU A 113 -11.24 -6.70 18.43
C GLU A 113 -11.47 -6.39 19.92
N THR A 114 -10.68 -7.03 20.79
CA THR A 114 -10.72 -6.89 22.24
C THR A 114 -9.31 -7.05 22.79
N HIS A 115 -9.00 -6.39 23.90
CA HIS A 115 -7.69 -6.48 24.56
C HIS A 115 -6.53 -6.08 23.64
N ILE A 116 -6.63 -4.88 23.07
CA ILE A 116 -5.61 -4.30 22.19
C ILE A 116 -4.22 -4.34 22.84
N ASP A 117 -3.22 -4.75 22.06
CA ASP A 117 -1.83 -4.68 22.50
C ASP A 117 -1.41 -3.22 22.78
N PRO A 118 -0.72 -2.92 23.88
CA PRO A 118 -0.32 -1.55 24.21
C PRO A 118 0.50 -0.85 23.12
N THR A 119 1.28 -1.59 22.34
CA THR A 119 2.05 -1.05 21.21
C THR A 119 1.11 -0.60 20.08
N ILE A 120 0.11 -1.41 19.74
CA ILE A 120 -0.88 -1.06 18.71
C ILE A 120 -1.75 0.11 19.19
N ALA A 121 -2.14 0.14 20.46
CA ALA A 121 -2.84 1.28 21.04
C ALA A 121 -2.02 2.58 20.99
N ALA A 122 -0.69 2.49 21.21
CA ALA A 122 0.20 3.65 21.06
C ALA A 122 0.29 4.14 19.60
N PHE A 123 0.32 3.23 18.63
CA PHE A 123 0.25 3.59 17.21
C PHE A 123 -1.10 4.22 16.83
N ASP A 124 -2.21 3.71 17.36
CA ASP A 124 -3.53 4.29 17.14
C ASP A 124 -3.64 5.72 17.69
N MET A 125 -3.10 5.95 18.89
CA MET A 125 -2.97 7.31 19.45
C MET A 125 -2.09 8.21 18.58
N GLN A 126 -1.01 7.68 17.98
CA GLN A 126 -0.20 8.42 17.03
C GLN A 126 -1.00 8.79 15.77
N MET A 127 -1.84 7.88 15.25
CA MET A 127 -2.70 8.16 14.09
C MET A 127 -3.74 9.21 14.42
N LEU A 128 -4.36 9.14 15.61
CA LEU A 128 -5.33 10.13 16.10
C LEU A 128 -4.74 11.55 16.18
N ILE A 129 -3.48 11.68 16.61
CA ILE A 129 -2.82 12.99 16.79
C ILE A 129 -2.23 13.50 15.47
N GLY A 130 -1.62 12.63 14.68
CA GLY A 130 -0.81 13.00 13.52
C GLY A 130 -1.54 12.95 12.18
N THR A 131 -2.73 12.36 12.13
CA THR A 131 -3.44 12.07 10.87
C THR A 131 -4.95 12.21 11.06
N MET A 132 -5.73 11.87 10.02
CA MET A 132 -7.19 11.75 10.09
C MET A 132 -7.64 10.28 10.14
N GLY A 133 -6.70 9.36 10.35
CA GLY A 133 -6.94 7.92 10.36
C GLY A 133 -6.87 7.30 11.75
N ARG A 134 -6.78 5.97 11.74
CA ARG A 134 -6.79 5.09 12.92
C ARG A 134 -6.27 3.70 12.55
N GLU A 135 -5.82 2.95 13.54
CA GLU A 135 -5.66 1.51 13.41
C GLU A 135 -7.04 0.85 13.43
N ARG A 136 -7.25 -0.13 12.55
CA ARG A 136 -8.55 -0.78 12.34
C ARG A 136 -8.51 -2.22 12.79
N THR A 137 -9.63 -2.71 13.34
CA THR A 137 -9.76 -4.14 13.65
C THR A 137 -10.04 -4.97 12.39
N PRO A 138 -9.87 -6.30 12.41
CA PRO A 138 -10.20 -7.15 11.27
C PRO A 138 -11.64 -6.98 10.76
N SER A 139 -12.61 -6.81 11.66
CA SER A 139 -14.01 -6.59 11.26
C SER A 139 -14.22 -5.23 10.59
N GLU A 140 -13.49 -4.19 11.01
CA GLU A 140 -13.50 -2.88 10.37
C GLU A 140 -12.83 -2.89 9.00
N TRP A 141 -11.69 -3.56 8.88
CA TRP A 141 -11.03 -3.81 7.59
C TRP A 141 -11.94 -4.55 6.62
N LYS A 142 -12.59 -5.62 7.08
CA LYS A 142 -13.55 -6.39 6.27
C LYS A 142 -14.70 -5.50 5.80
N ARG A 143 -15.27 -4.69 6.69
CA ARG A 143 -16.36 -3.77 6.35
C ARG A 143 -15.92 -2.72 5.31
N LEU A 144 -14.78 -2.08 5.53
CA LEU A 144 -14.22 -1.07 4.63
C LEU A 144 -14.00 -1.65 3.22
N LEU A 145 -13.32 -2.79 3.13
CA LEU A 145 -12.99 -3.42 1.85
C LEU A 145 -14.22 -3.97 1.13
N ASN A 146 -15.13 -4.65 1.85
CA ASN A 146 -16.37 -5.16 1.25
C ASN A 146 -17.24 -4.03 0.69
N ASN A 147 -17.36 -2.91 1.40
CA ASN A 147 -18.12 -1.76 0.92
C ASN A 147 -17.55 -1.17 -0.37
N ALA A 148 -16.23 -1.32 -0.58
CA ALA A 148 -15.57 -0.92 -1.81
C ALA A 148 -15.51 -2.04 -2.87
N GLY A 149 -16.10 -3.21 -2.65
CA GLY A 149 -16.11 -4.33 -3.61
C GLY A 149 -14.84 -5.18 -3.60
N PHE A 150 -14.07 -5.15 -2.50
CA PHE A 150 -12.89 -5.99 -2.32
C PHE A 150 -13.17 -7.11 -1.31
N GLU A 151 -12.73 -8.31 -1.63
CA GLU A 151 -12.79 -9.48 -0.75
C GLU A 151 -11.41 -9.70 -0.11
N ILE A 152 -11.36 -9.83 1.21
CA ILE A 152 -10.16 -10.25 1.93
C ILE A 152 -9.91 -11.74 1.67
N VAL A 153 -8.78 -12.06 1.05
CA VAL A 153 -8.31 -13.42 0.78
C VAL A 153 -7.57 -14.00 1.99
N ALA A 154 -6.73 -13.18 2.64
CA ALA A 154 -5.95 -13.60 3.79
C ALA A 154 -5.56 -12.42 4.68
N ILE A 155 -5.40 -12.68 5.98
CA ILE A 155 -4.72 -11.78 6.92
C ILE A 155 -3.58 -12.57 7.54
N MET A 156 -2.36 -12.11 7.35
CA MET A 156 -1.14 -12.81 7.78
C MET A 156 -0.36 -11.98 8.80
N ASN A 157 0.10 -12.64 9.86
CA ASN A 157 1.08 -12.06 10.76
C ASN A 157 2.46 -12.06 10.09
N VAL A 158 3.21 -10.99 10.28
CA VAL A 158 4.62 -10.91 9.90
C VAL A 158 5.48 -10.70 11.14
N ARG A 159 6.81 -10.63 10.97
CA ARG A 159 7.75 -10.48 12.09
C ARG A 159 7.57 -9.16 12.87
N THR A 160 6.99 -8.13 12.24
CA THR A 160 6.77 -6.82 12.83
C THR A 160 5.34 -6.68 13.34
N PHE A 161 5.00 -5.54 13.95
CA PHE A 161 3.65 -5.22 14.43
C PHE A 161 2.61 -5.07 13.31
N ALA A 162 3.05 -4.91 12.06
CA ALA A 162 2.14 -4.85 10.93
C ALA A 162 1.52 -6.23 10.67
N LYS A 163 0.33 -6.26 10.09
CA LYS A 163 -0.25 -7.46 9.47
C LYS A 163 -0.39 -7.21 7.97
N PHE A 164 -0.30 -8.28 7.20
CA PHE A 164 -0.51 -8.25 5.76
C PHE A 164 -1.93 -8.69 5.45
N ILE A 165 -2.75 -7.77 4.98
CA ILE A 165 -4.11 -8.01 4.52
C ILE A 165 -4.07 -8.11 3.00
N ILE A 166 -4.30 -9.31 2.48
CA ILE A 166 -4.37 -9.56 1.04
C ILE A 166 -5.83 -9.56 0.64
N ALA A 167 -6.17 -8.73 -0.35
CA ALA A 167 -7.50 -8.63 -0.92
C ALA A 167 -7.45 -8.72 -2.45
N LYS A 168 -8.62 -8.96 -3.05
CA LYS A 168 -8.84 -8.90 -4.50
C LYS A 168 -10.17 -8.23 -4.79
N LEU A 169 -10.28 -7.62 -5.96
CA LEU A 169 -11.55 -7.11 -6.48
C LEU A 169 -12.43 -8.30 -6.92
N TYR A 170 -13.74 -8.27 -6.63
CA TYR A 170 -14.70 -9.28 -7.09
C TYR A 170 -15.82 -8.68 -7.96
#